data_AF-A0A511YQ90-F1
#
_entry.id   AF-A0A511YQ90-F1
#
_cell.length_a   1.000
_cell.length_b   1.000
_cell.length_c   1.000
_cell.angle_alpha   90.00
_cell.angle_beta   90.00
_cell.angle_gamma   90.00
#
_symmetry.space_group_name_H-M   'P 1'
#
loop_
_entity.id
_entity.type
_entity.pdbx_description
1 polymer ?
#
loop_
_entity_poly.entity_id
_entity_poly.type
_entity_poly.pdbx_seq_one_letter_code
_entity_poly.pdbx_strand_id
1 'polypeptide(L)'
;MKKISLLIVTVCSVLAFGQKLSDYKYISVPSKFSTFKKEDFGLEGLLTKTLRGKNYIVIPEDKLQWPAEAQSNPCNVLMADVLNDSGFLRNKVLLQFKDCNGKVVSSAKGASNIKEYKEGYQDALKQTFISISPANPANKIIAAIQPSTEETSVSAQPAASSVPVENTSVRFSNGKTDLQKVQIDASQFILVGNNSSSPFATFKATTKNDVFRVKLQNGESTLGYYENGNIIIEMPQGNGNYSKEIFTRK
;
A
#
# COMPACT_ATOMS: atom_id res chain seq x y z
N MET A 1 31.32 -3.23 -59.28
CA MET A 1 31.44 -3.30 -57.81
C MET A 1 30.97 -1.99 -57.20
N LYS A 2 29.90 -2.00 -56.39
CA LYS A 2 29.77 -1.20 -55.16
C LYS A 2 28.42 -1.54 -54.53
N LYS A 3 28.50 -2.36 -53.49
CA LYS A 3 27.37 -2.85 -52.69
C LYS A 3 26.81 -1.66 -51.91
N ILE A 4 25.61 -1.20 -52.28
CA ILE A 4 24.86 -0.24 -51.45
C ILE A 4 24.25 -1.07 -50.33
N SER A 5 25.00 -1.15 -49.23
CA SER A 5 24.59 -1.78 -47.99
C SER A 5 23.48 -0.93 -47.38
N LEU A 6 22.24 -1.36 -47.54
CA LEU A 6 21.07 -0.84 -46.86
C LEU A 6 21.22 -1.10 -45.35
N LEU A 7 21.77 -0.13 -44.63
CA LEU A 7 21.95 -0.19 -43.19
C LEU A 7 20.60 0.13 -42.53
N ILE A 8 19.81 -0.92 -42.29
CA ILE A 8 18.57 -0.86 -41.50
C ILE A 8 18.97 -0.57 -40.05
N VAL A 9 18.94 0.70 -39.64
CA VAL A 9 19.00 1.10 -38.22
C VAL A 9 17.63 0.83 -37.63
N THR A 10 17.42 -0.39 -37.14
CA THR A 10 16.28 -0.70 -36.28
C THR A 10 16.51 0.00 -34.95
N VAL A 11 15.90 1.19 -34.79
CA VAL A 11 15.77 1.86 -33.50
C VAL A 11 14.80 1.02 -32.66
N CYS A 12 15.33 0.06 -31.91
CA CYS A 12 14.60 -0.53 -30.80
C CYS A 12 14.49 0.52 -29.70
N SER A 13 13.42 1.32 -29.75
CA SER A 13 12.96 2.11 -28.62
C SER A 13 12.50 1.14 -27.54
N VAL A 14 13.44 0.66 -26.73
CA VAL A 14 13.11 -0.03 -25.48
C VAL A 14 12.43 1.02 -24.60
N LEU A 15 11.11 0.97 -24.54
CA LEU A 15 10.33 1.74 -23.58
C LEU A 15 10.78 1.29 -22.19
N ALA A 16 11.76 2.01 -21.63
CA ALA A 16 12.14 1.86 -20.24
C ALA A 16 10.95 2.37 -19.41
N PHE A 17 10.04 1.47 -19.06
CA PHE A 17 9.05 1.74 -18.04
C PHE A 17 9.79 1.98 -16.72
N GLY A 18 10.09 3.25 -16.45
CA GLY A 18 10.68 3.67 -15.18
C GLY A 18 9.74 3.26 -14.05
N GLN A 19 10.24 2.48 -13.10
CA GLN A 19 9.55 2.22 -11.85
C GLN A 19 9.39 3.55 -11.12
N LYS A 20 8.16 3.93 -10.78
CA LYS A 20 7.89 5.14 -10.00
C LYS A 20 7.77 4.77 -8.52
N LEU A 21 8.22 5.67 -7.64
CA LEU A 21 8.11 5.49 -6.19
C LEU A 21 6.66 5.21 -5.75
N SER A 22 5.71 5.95 -6.33
CA SER A 22 4.27 5.84 -6.03
C SER A 22 3.67 4.49 -6.37
N ASP A 23 4.29 3.71 -7.25
CA ASP A 23 3.75 2.41 -7.70
C ASP A 23 3.87 1.33 -6.61
N TYR A 24 4.57 1.61 -5.52
CA TYR A 24 4.84 0.66 -4.44
C TYR A 24 3.92 0.89 -3.25
N LYS A 25 3.44 -0.20 -2.68
CA LYS A 25 2.60 -0.22 -1.49
C LYS A 25 3.42 -0.26 -0.19
N TYR A 26 4.53 -1.01 -0.22
CA TYR A 26 5.36 -1.29 0.94
C TYR A 26 6.71 -0.61 0.82
N ILE A 27 7.17 -0.03 1.92
CA ILE A 27 8.54 0.47 2.04
C ILE A 27 9.13 -0.13 3.31
N SER A 28 10.24 -0.83 3.17
CA SER A 28 11.04 -1.28 4.29
C SER A 28 11.99 -0.17 4.73
N VAL A 29 12.00 0.12 6.03
CA VAL A 29 12.91 1.10 6.63
C VAL A 29 13.82 0.34 7.61
N PRO A 30 15.16 0.46 7.47
CA PRO A 30 16.08 -0.18 8.38
C PRO A 30 16.05 0.51 9.75
N SER A 31 16.31 -0.26 10.80
CA SER A 31 16.39 0.28 12.17
C SER A 31 17.59 1.21 12.38
N LYS A 32 18.61 1.10 11.54
CA LYS A 32 19.81 1.95 11.53
C LYS A 32 20.28 2.14 10.09
N PHE A 33 20.66 3.37 9.77
CA PHE A 33 21.24 3.68 8.47
C PHE A 33 22.76 3.46 8.47
N SER A 34 23.27 2.82 7.42
CA SER A 34 24.65 2.30 7.34
C SER A 34 25.75 3.36 7.53
N THR A 35 25.50 4.59 7.08
CA THR A 35 26.44 5.72 7.18
C THR A 35 26.35 6.48 8.51
N PHE A 36 25.32 6.22 9.33
CA PHE A 36 25.09 6.83 10.63
C PHE A 36 25.48 5.86 11.76
N LYS A 37 26.77 5.48 11.80
CA LYS A 37 27.28 4.38 12.66
C LYS A 37 27.16 4.60 14.17
N LYS A 38 27.16 5.86 14.61
CA LYS A 38 27.21 6.21 16.05
C LYS A 38 25.83 6.42 16.66
N GLU A 39 24.93 7.07 15.91
CA GLU A 39 23.61 7.47 16.37
C GLU A 39 22.69 7.62 15.15
N ASP A 40 21.41 7.27 15.30
CA ASP A 40 20.39 7.41 14.25
C ASP A 40 19.92 8.87 14.08
N PHE A 41 20.15 9.75 15.06
CA PHE A 41 19.66 11.13 15.09
C PHE A 41 18.13 11.27 14.96
N GLY A 42 17.37 10.19 15.16
CA GLY A 42 15.91 10.14 15.00
C GLY A 42 15.46 10.20 13.54
N LEU A 43 16.33 9.83 12.60
CA LEU A 43 16.04 9.82 11.17
C LEU A 43 15.07 8.70 10.80
N GLU A 44 15.19 7.53 11.44
CA GLU A 44 14.29 6.40 11.19
C GLU A 44 12.85 6.79 11.50
N GLY A 45 12.58 7.23 12.72
CA GLY A 45 11.23 7.61 13.15
C GLY A 45 10.65 8.76 12.33
N LEU A 46 11.48 9.73 11.92
CA LEU A 46 11.06 10.85 11.08
C LEU A 46 10.69 10.40 9.66
N LEU A 47 11.48 9.52 9.05
CA LEU A 47 11.19 8.93 7.75
C LEU A 47 9.94 8.06 7.82
N THR A 48 9.87 7.15 8.78
CA THR A 48 8.72 6.25 9.01
C THR A 48 7.42 7.04 9.16
N LYS A 49 7.42 8.09 9.99
CA LYS A 49 6.24 8.96 10.17
C LYS A 49 5.82 9.63 8.86
N THR A 50 6.79 10.12 8.09
CA THR A 50 6.52 10.81 6.82
C THR A 50 5.97 9.86 5.77
N LEU A 51 6.56 8.68 5.61
CA LEU A 51 6.12 7.66 4.67
C LEU A 51 4.70 7.19 4.96
N ARG A 52 4.36 6.97 6.23
CA ARG A 52 3.00 6.65 6.66
C ARG A 52 2.01 7.78 6.33
N GLY A 53 2.42 9.04 6.55
CA GLY A 53 1.63 10.21 6.15
C GLY A 53 1.46 10.37 4.63
N LYS A 54 2.26 9.66 3.83
CA LYS A 54 2.17 9.56 2.36
C LYS A 54 1.48 8.26 1.90
N ASN A 55 0.79 7.56 2.79
CA ASN A 55 0.03 6.32 2.54
C ASN A 55 0.88 5.08 2.21
N TYR A 56 2.18 5.08 2.47
CA TYR A 56 2.98 3.86 2.37
C TYR A 56 2.84 3.00 3.63
N ILE A 57 2.83 1.68 3.45
CA ILE A 57 2.93 0.74 4.57
C ILE A 57 4.41 0.52 4.89
N VAL A 58 4.85 1.03 6.03
CA VAL A 58 6.23 0.88 6.49
C VAL A 58 6.39 -0.45 7.23
N ILE A 59 7.32 -1.28 6.75
CA ILE A 59 7.63 -2.60 7.30
C ILE A 59 9.10 -2.66 7.77
N PRO A 60 9.45 -3.58 8.69
CA PRO A 60 10.84 -3.74 9.12
C PRO A 60 11.75 -4.27 8.00
N GLU A 61 13.05 -4.19 8.20
CA GLU A 61 14.07 -4.78 7.31
C GLU A 61 14.03 -6.31 7.32
N ASP A 62 13.67 -6.91 8.46
CA ASP A 62 13.56 -8.36 8.61
C ASP A 62 12.39 -8.91 7.77
N LYS A 63 12.74 -9.65 6.71
CA LYS A 63 11.79 -10.28 5.78
C LYS A 63 10.84 -11.25 6.46
N LEU A 64 11.24 -11.88 7.56
CA LEU A 64 10.39 -12.83 8.30
C LEU A 64 9.20 -12.13 8.95
N GLN A 65 9.33 -10.84 9.20
CA GLN A 65 8.29 -10.00 9.81
C GLN A 65 7.42 -9.28 8.78
N TRP A 66 7.63 -9.55 7.49
CA TRP A 66 6.83 -8.93 6.43
C TRP A 66 5.42 -9.52 6.38
N PRO A 67 4.41 -8.75 5.94
CA PRO A 67 3.10 -9.30 5.61
C PRO A 67 3.21 -10.39 4.53
N ALA A 68 2.32 -11.39 4.55
CA ALA A 68 2.35 -12.51 3.61
C ALA A 68 2.36 -12.06 2.13
N GLU A 69 1.66 -10.97 1.79
CA GLU A 69 1.64 -10.37 0.46
C GLU A 69 3.02 -9.82 0.02
N ALA A 70 3.77 -9.24 0.95
CA ALA A 70 5.12 -8.75 0.70
C ALA A 70 6.16 -9.88 0.68
N GLN A 71 5.94 -10.95 1.45
CA GLN A 71 6.79 -12.15 1.41
C GLN A 71 6.63 -12.91 0.09
N SER A 72 5.40 -13.04 -0.42
CA SER A 72 5.13 -13.74 -1.68
C SER A 72 5.59 -12.96 -2.91
N ASN A 73 5.66 -11.63 -2.82
CA ASN A 73 6.25 -10.78 -3.85
C ASN A 73 7.18 -9.70 -3.26
N PRO A 74 8.45 -10.04 -2.99
CA PRO A 74 9.42 -9.11 -2.41
C PRO A 74 9.71 -7.87 -3.26
N CYS A 75 9.47 -7.95 -4.57
CA CYS A 75 9.68 -6.84 -5.49
C CYS A 75 8.58 -5.77 -5.41
N ASN A 76 7.51 -6.00 -4.64
CA ASN A 76 6.53 -4.97 -4.29
C ASN A 76 6.95 -4.13 -3.07
N VAL A 77 8.14 -4.39 -2.52
CA VAL A 77 8.73 -3.66 -1.40
C VAL A 77 9.91 -2.82 -1.90
N LEU A 78 9.92 -1.53 -1.55
CA LEU A 78 11.12 -0.71 -1.69
C LEU A 78 11.95 -0.72 -0.42
N MET A 79 13.26 -0.79 -0.56
CA MET A 79 14.23 -0.61 0.52
C MET A 79 14.57 0.88 0.61
N ALA A 80 14.19 1.54 1.70
CA ALA A 80 14.59 2.92 1.97
C ALA A 80 15.96 2.97 2.64
N ASP A 81 16.80 3.93 2.26
CA ASP A 81 18.11 4.15 2.88
C ASP A 81 18.39 5.67 2.96
N VAL A 82 19.01 6.10 4.05
CA VAL A 82 19.40 7.50 4.27
C VAL A 82 20.90 7.52 4.41
N LEU A 83 21.57 8.12 3.43
CA LEU A 83 23.01 8.22 3.39
C LEU A 83 23.47 9.57 3.90
N ASN A 84 24.52 9.59 4.72
CA ASN A 84 25.22 10.80 5.07
C ASN A 84 26.06 11.28 3.87
N ASP A 85 25.66 12.40 3.25
CA ASP A 85 26.34 13.05 2.12
C ASP A 85 27.03 14.35 2.56
N SER A 86 27.29 14.49 3.87
CA SER A 86 27.81 15.73 4.46
C SER A 86 29.22 16.04 3.99
N GLY A 87 29.49 17.34 3.84
CA GLY A 87 30.83 17.87 3.72
C GLY A 87 31.26 18.55 5.03
N PHE A 88 32.43 19.17 5.03
CA PHE A 88 32.97 19.86 6.21
C PHE A 88 32.08 21.00 6.74
N LEU A 89 31.28 21.63 5.87
CA LEU A 89 30.57 22.87 6.18
C LEU A 89 29.09 22.71 6.54
N ARG A 90 28.44 21.61 6.14
CA ARG A 90 26.98 21.45 6.25
C ARG A 90 26.59 19.98 6.40
N ASN A 91 25.54 19.77 7.20
CA ASN A 91 24.86 18.49 7.33
C ASN A 91 24.04 18.23 6.06
N LYS A 92 24.32 17.13 5.36
CA LYS A 92 23.61 16.73 4.15
C LYS A 92 23.23 15.27 4.22
N VAL A 93 22.07 14.96 3.64
CA VAL A 93 21.59 13.58 3.50
C VAL A 93 21.17 13.30 2.06
N LEU A 94 21.29 12.04 1.69
CA LEU A 94 20.78 11.49 0.44
C LEU A 94 19.80 10.36 0.78
N LEU A 95 18.51 10.63 0.61
CA LEU A 95 17.45 9.62 0.73
C LEU A 95 17.38 8.83 -0.57
N GLN A 96 17.37 7.50 -0.50
CA GLN A 96 17.25 6.60 -1.63
C GLN A 96 16.18 5.54 -1.37
N PHE A 97 15.52 5.13 -2.45
CA PHE A 97 14.64 3.97 -2.47
C PHE A 97 15.15 2.99 -3.51
N LYS A 98 15.42 1.76 -3.11
CA LYS A 98 15.92 0.69 -3.97
C LYS A 98 14.87 -0.39 -4.15
N ASP A 99 14.84 -1.02 -5.32
CA ASP A 99 14.00 -2.20 -5.56
C ASP A 99 14.62 -3.47 -4.94
N CYS A 100 13.92 -4.60 -5.11
CA CYS A 100 14.39 -5.93 -4.68
C CYS A 100 15.73 -6.36 -5.30
N ASN A 101 16.12 -5.77 -6.44
CA ASN A 101 17.39 -6.04 -7.14
C ASN A 101 18.50 -5.07 -6.73
N GLY A 102 18.23 -4.15 -5.79
CA GLY A 102 19.18 -3.13 -5.34
C GLY A 102 19.31 -1.92 -6.28
N LYS A 103 18.47 -1.81 -7.31
CA LYS A 103 18.45 -0.67 -8.23
C LYS A 103 17.77 0.52 -7.58
N VAL A 104 18.40 1.70 -7.64
CA VAL A 104 17.81 2.95 -7.15
C VAL A 104 16.64 3.36 -8.05
N VAL A 105 15.44 3.37 -7.47
CA VAL A 105 14.17 3.77 -8.11
C VAL A 105 13.93 5.27 -7.96
N SER A 106 14.29 5.82 -6.80
CA SER A 106 14.18 7.27 -6.53
C SER A 106 15.28 7.70 -5.56
N SER A 107 15.74 8.94 -5.70
CA SER A 107 16.72 9.53 -4.80
C SER A 107 16.53 11.04 -4.67
N ALA A 108 16.72 11.57 -3.47
CA ALA A 108 16.63 13.00 -3.20
C ALA A 108 17.69 13.46 -2.19
N LYS A 109 18.27 14.63 -2.44
CA LYS A 109 19.26 15.27 -1.57
C LYS A 109 18.63 16.36 -0.74
N GLY A 110 19.09 16.49 0.50
CA GLY A 110 18.72 17.59 1.39
C GLY A 110 19.93 18.10 2.16
N ALA A 111 19.92 19.38 2.51
CA ALA A 111 21.06 20.03 3.15
C ALA A 111 20.59 21.07 4.17
N SER A 112 21.08 20.97 5.40
CA SER A 112 20.75 21.94 6.46
C SER A 112 21.89 22.93 6.71
N ASN A 113 21.50 24.14 7.11
CA ASN A 113 22.43 25.15 7.64
C ASN A 113 22.60 25.04 9.16
N ILE A 114 21.79 24.22 9.84
CA ILE A 114 21.90 23.96 11.28
C ILE A 114 23.14 23.09 11.51
N LYS A 115 24.01 23.53 12.42
CA LYS A 115 25.31 22.88 12.67
C LYS A 115 25.17 21.70 13.62
N GLU A 116 24.22 21.79 14.55
CA GLU A 116 23.86 20.76 15.52
C GLU A 116 23.43 19.50 14.78
N TYR A 117 24.20 18.40 14.91
CA TYR A 117 24.03 17.21 14.07
C TYR A 117 22.61 16.65 14.07
N LYS A 118 22.01 16.47 15.25
CA LYS A 118 20.67 15.89 15.36
C LYS A 118 19.63 16.71 14.62
N GLU A 119 19.60 18.02 14.87
CA GLU A 119 18.63 18.94 14.27
C GLU A 119 18.93 19.16 12.79
N GLY A 120 20.21 19.31 12.43
CA GLY A 120 20.66 19.50 11.05
C GLY A 120 20.39 18.30 10.15
N TYR A 121 20.60 17.07 10.62
CA TYR A 121 20.26 15.88 9.83
C TYR A 121 18.75 15.70 9.68
N GLN A 122 17.96 15.95 10.73
CA GLN A 122 16.50 15.90 10.63
C GLN A 122 15.96 16.96 9.67
N ASP A 123 16.48 18.19 9.73
CA ASP A 123 16.11 19.27 8.81
C ASP A 123 16.51 18.94 7.36
N ALA A 124 17.73 18.45 7.15
CA ALA A 124 18.17 18.00 5.83
C ALA A 124 17.26 16.89 5.28
N LEU A 125 16.86 15.92 6.12
CA LEU A 125 15.95 14.85 5.70
C LEU A 125 14.56 15.39 5.33
N LYS A 126 14.01 16.36 6.06
CA LYS A 126 12.70 16.98 5.75
C LYS A 126 12.66 17.59 4.35
N GLN A 127 13.76 18.21 3.90
CA GLN A 127 13.84 18.80 2.57
C GLN A 127 13.68 17.75 1.45
N THR A 128 14.06 16.50 1.71
CA THR A 128 13.90 15.41 0.73
C THR A 128 12.43 15.00 0.54
N PHE A 129 11.55 15.25 1.53
CA PHE A 129 10.18 14.72 1.55
C PHE A 129 9.27 15.31 0.49
N ILE A 130 9.64 16.45 -0.09
CA ILE A 130 8.93 17.07 -1.22
C ILE A 130 8.97 16.13 -2.45
N SER A 131 10.02 15.33 -2.59
CA SER A 131 10.18 14.34 -3.66
C SER A 131 9.35 13.06 -3.45
N ILE A 132 8.77 12.87 -2.26
CA ILE A 132 7.97 11.69 -1.94
C ILE A 132 6.52 11.95 -2.32
N SER A 133 6.14 11.44 -3.48
CA SER A 133 4.73 11.35 -3.89
C SER A 133 3.97 10.34 -3.02
N PRO A 134 2.68 10.57 -2.74
CA PRO A 134 1.85 9.59 -2.05
C PRO A 134 1.82 8.24 -2.79
N ALA A 135 1.67 7.16 -2.04
CA ALA A 135 1.48 5.84 -2.61
C ALA A 135 0.21 5.80 -3.47
N ASN A 136 0.36 5.32 -4.70
CA ASN A 136 -0.72 5.03 -5.63
C ASN A 136 -0.33 3.79 -6.47
N PRO A 137 -0.26 2.60 -5.85
CA PRO A 137 0.05 1.37 -6.57
C PRO A 137 -1.09 1.08 -7.54
N ALA A 138 -0.93 1.48 -8.80
CA ALA A 138 -1.79 0.99 -9.86
C ALA A 138 -1.61 -0.52 -9.94
N ASN A 139 -2.71 -1.28 -10.02
CA ASN A 139 -2.69 -2.71 -10.29
C ASN A 139 -1.97 -2.96 -11.63
N LYS A 140 -0.64 -3.09 -11.60
CA LYS A 140 0.13 -3.58 -12.74
C LYS A 140 -0.11 -5.08 -12.78
N ILE A 141 -1.22 -5.46 -13.43
CA ILE A 141 -1.36 -6.80 -14.00
C ILE A 141 -0.17 -6.98 -14.93
N ILE A 142 0.77 -7.83 -14.49
CA ILE A 142 1.71 -8.46 -15.40
C ILE A 142 0.83 -9.41 -16.20
N ALA A 143 0.71 -9.13 -17.51
CA ALA A 143 -0.03 -9.95 -18.46
C ALA A 143 0.43 -11.41 -18.35
N ALA A 144 -0.37 -12.23 -17.66
CA ALA A 144 -0.31 -13.66 -17.82
C ALA A 144 -1.01 -13.98 -19.15
N ILE A 145 -0.25 -14.55 -20.06
CA ILE A 145 -0.65 -15.03 -21.37
C ILE A 145 -1.89 -15.93 -21.20
N GLN A 146 -3.04 -15.46 -21.68
CA GLN A 146 -4.26 -16.26 -21.80
C GLN A 146 -4.16 -17.13 -23.07
N PRO A 147 -4.51 -18.43 -23.02
CA PRO A 147 -4.90 -19.17 -24.20
C PRO A 147 -6.32 -18.75 -24.62
N SER A 148 -6.45 -18.54 -25.92
CA SER A 148 -7.67 -18.22 -26.68
C SER A 148 -8.74 -19.30 -26.55
N THR A 149 -9.99 -18.88 -26.35
CA THR A 149 -11.17 -19.59 -26.87
C THR A 149 -12.22 -18.57 -27.30
N GLU A 150 -12.63 -18.69 -28.57
CA GLU A 150 -13.62 -17.88 -29.27
C GLU A 150 -15.08 -18.23 -28.90
N GLU A 151 -15.99 -17.41 -29.46
CA GLU A 151 -17.43 -17.60 -29.69
C GLU A 151 -18.39 -17.20 -28.54
N THR A 152 -19.50 -16.48 -28.71
CA THR A 152 -20.23 -15.93 -29.88
C THR A 152 -21.24 -14.89 -29.37
N SER A 153 -21.55 -13.90 -30.21
CA SER A 153 -22.49 -12.78 -30.02
C SER A 153 -23.97 -13.18 -29.92
N VAL A 154 -24.82 -12.38 -29.25
CA VAL A 154 -25.93 -11.57 -29.84
C VAL A 154 -26.53 -10.65 -28.73
N SER A 155 -26.92 -9.45 -29.17
CA SER A 155 -27.35 -8.24 -28.44
C SER A 155 -28.85 -8.18 -28.10
N ALA A 156 -29.22 -7.49 -27.00
CA ALA A 156 -30.38 -6.58 -26.93
C ALA A 156 -30.32 -5.62 -25.70
N GLN A 157 -30.31 -4.32 -25.99
CA GLN A 157 -30.36 -3.10 -25.13
C GLN A 157 -31.86 -2.73 -24.85
N PRO A 158 -32.31 -1.78 -23.96
CA PRO A 158 -31.64 -0.61 -23.34
C PRO A 158 -31.88 -0.29 -21.83
N ALA A 159 -30.99 0.59 -21.34
CA ALA A 159 -31.19 1.72 -20.41
C ALA A 159 -30.62 1.62 -18.97
N ALA A 160 -29.65 2.52 -18.75
CA ALA A 160 -29.26 3.19 -17.51
C ALA A 160 -28.78 2.33 -16.32
N SER A 161 -27.45 2.26 -16.10
CA SER A 161 -26.84 2.42 -14.77
C SER A 161 -25.31 2.30 -14.75
N SER A 162 -24.76 3.02 -13.77
CA SER A 162 -23.59 2.69 -12.93
C SER A 162 -22.22 2.51 -13.59
N VAL A 163 -21.35 3.46 -13.22
CA VAL A 163 -19.90 3.32 -13.16
C VAL A 163 -19.45 1.93 -12.65
N PRO A 164 -18.48 1.28 -13.30
CA PRO A 164 -17.96 -0.01 -12.84
C PRO A 164 -16.90 0.23 -11.77
N VAL A 165 -17.19 -0.19 -10.53
CA VAL A 165 -16.19 -0.35 -9.47
C VAL A 165 -15.69 -1.79 -9.55
N GLU A 166 -14.46 -1.96 -9.99
CA GLU A 166 -13.85 -3.27 -10.20
C GLU A 166 -13.56 -3.95 -8.84
N ASN A 167 -14.17 -5.12 -8.68
CA ASN A 167 -14.25 -5.91 -7.45
C ASN A 167 -12.90 -6.46 -7.00
N THR A 168 -12.36 -5.96 -5.89
CA THR A 168 -11.50 -6.78 -5.00
C THR A 168 -12.37 -7.36 -3.88
N SER A 169 -13.34 -8.20 -4.26
CA SER A 169 -14.33 -8.67 -3.31
C SER A 169 -13.79 -9.81 -2.47
N VAL A 170 -13.38 -9.50 -1.23
CA VAL A 170 -12.95 -10.51 -0.26
C VAL A 170 -14.20 -11.07 0.42
N ARG A 171 -14.35 -12.40 0.38
CA ARG A 171 -15.46 -13.10 1.03
C ARG A 171 -15.08 -13.50 2.44
N PHE A 172 -16.05 -13.39 3.33
CA PHE A 172 -15.95 -13.79 4.72
C PHE A 172 -17.13 -14.68 5.09
N SER A 173 -16.92 -15.61 6.01
CA SER A 173 -17.96 -16.54 6.46
C SER A 173 -17.83 -16.84 7.94
N ASN A 174 -18.96 -16.95 8.61
CA ASN A 174 -19.04 -17.47 9.98
C ASN A 174 -19.65 -18.90 10.02
N GLY A 175 -19.70 -19.57 8.88
CA GLY A 175 -20.33 -20.90 8.71
C GLY A 175 -21.85 -20.88 8.55
N LYS A 176 -22.53 -19.78 8.90
CA LYS A 176 -23.98 -19.59 8.71
C LYS A 176 -24.29 -18.62 7.58
N THR A 177 -23.48 -17.58 7.45
CA THR A 177 -23.67 -16.48 6.51
C THR A 177 -22.38 -16.22 5.75
N ASP A 178 -22.50 -16.08 4.43
CA ASP A 178 -21.42 -15.63 3.56
C ASP A 178 -21.62 -14.15 3.23
N LEU A 179 -20.58 -13.37 3.50
CA LEU A 179 -20.56 -11.93 3.36
C LEU A 179 -19.42 -11.49 2.44
N GLN A 180 -19.70 -10.55 1.57
CA GLN A 180 -18.74 -9.91 0.70
C GLN A 180 -18.36 -8.56 1.30
N LYS A 181 -17.05 -8.33 1.49
CA LYS A 181 -16.54 -7.02 1.86
C LYS A 181 -16.46 -6.13 0.62
N VAL A 182 -17.10 -4.97 0.71
CA VAL A 182 -17.06 -3.92 -0.31
C VAL A 182 -16.51 -2.66 0.35
N GLN A 183 -15.41 -2.13 -0.20
CA GLN A 183 -14.84 -0.87 0.25
C GLN A 183 -15.67 0.28 -0.32
N ILE A 184 -16.11 1.21 0.53
CA ILE A 184 -16.86 2.40 0.12
C ILE A 184 -15.90 3.57 -0.09
N ASP A 185 -15.03 3.82 0.88
CA ASP A 185 -13.97 4.83 0.82
C ASP A 185 -12.79 4.44 1.73
N ALA A 186 -11.78 5.29 1.88
CA ALA A 186 -10.59 5.00 2.69
C ALA A 186 -10.87 4.68 4.18
N SER A 187 -11.99 5.16 4.72
CA SER A 187 -12.38 5.05 6.12
C SER A 187 -13.62 4.17 6.35
N GLN A 188 -14.29 3.75 5.29
CA GLN A 188 -15.58 3.06 5.37
C GLN A 188 -15.64 1.85 4.44
N PHE A 189 -16.14 0.73 4.95
CA PHE A 189 -16.48 -0.45 4.16
C PHE A 189 -17.79 -1.07 4.65
N ILE A 190 -18.39 -1.91 3.83
CA ILE A 190 -19.61 -2.65 4.16
C ILE A 190 -19.40 -4.15 3.99
N LEU A 191 -20.16 -4.93 4.74
CA LEU A 191 -20.37 -6.35 4.49
C LEU A 191 -21.75 -6.55 3.88
N VAL A 192 -21.81 -7.24 2.74
CA VAL A 192 -23.05 -7.46 1.98
C VAL A 192 -23.28 -8.97 1.83
N GLY A 193 -24.49 -9.44 2.11
CA GLY A 193 -24.87 -10.83 1.85
C GLY A 193 -25.31 -11.03 0.40
N ASN A 194 -25.12 -12.23 -0.16
CA ASN A 194 -25.40 -12.53 -1.57
C ASN A 194 -26.85 -12.27 -2.04
N ASN A 195 -27.82 -12.18 -1.12
CA ASN A 195 -29.25 -12.03 -1.44
C ASN A 195 -29.90 -10.84 -0.73
N SER A 196 -29.15 -9.81 -0.34
CA SER A 196 -29.69 -8.65 0.40
C SER A 196 -29.42 -7.33 -0.31
N SER A 197 -30.47 -6.53 -0.53
CA SER A 197 -30.36 -5.15 -1.03
C SER A 197 -29.79 -4.17 0.01
N SER A 198 -29.73 -4.58 1.28
CA SER A 198 -29.19 -3.78 2.39
C SER A 198 -27.91 -4.41 2.94
N PRO A 199 -26.89 -3.61 3.31
CA PRO A 199 -25.67 -4.14 3.90
C PRO A 199 -25.97 -4.81 5.24
N PHE A 200 -25.33 -5.96 5.48
CA PHE A 200 -25.38 -6.67 6.76
C PHE A 200 -24.81 -5.80 7.89
N ALA A 201 -23.69 -5.15 7.62
CA ALA A 201 -23.04 -4.23 8.55
C ALA A 201 -22.21 -3.18 7.81
N THR A 202 -22.19 -1.97 8.35
CA THR A 202 -21.38 -0.85 7.86
C THR A 202 -20.28 -0.53 8.88
N PHE A 203 -19.04 -0.48 8.43
CA PHE A 203 -17.86 -0.28 9.26
C PHE A 203 -17.25 1.07 8.96
N LYS A 204 -17.09 1.90 9.99
CA LYS A 204 -16.40 3.18 9.91
C LYS A 204 -15.18 3.18 10.83
N ALA A 205 -14.02 3.53 10.29
CA ALA A 205 -12.76 3.55 11.02
C ALA A 205 -12.84 4.45 12.26
N THR A 206 -12.23 3.99 13.35
CA THR A 206 -12.00 4.81 14.55
C THR A 206 -10.58 5.38 14.56
N THR A 207 -10.25 6.16 15.59
CA THR A 207 -8.88 6.60 15.84
C THR A 207 -7.95 5.47 16.26
N LYS A 208 -8.50 4.34 16.71
CA LYS A 208 -7.75 3.13 17.03
C LYS A 208 -7.70 2.24 15.79
N ASN A 209 -6.47 1.90 15.37
CA ASN A 209 -6.25 1.01 14.23
C ASN A 209 -6.96 -0.33 14.44
N ASP A 210 -7.47 -0.87 13.34
CA ASP A 210 -8.19 -2.14 13.28
C ASP A 210 -9.46 -2.21 14.14
N VAL A 211 -9.95 -1.08 14.64
CA VAL A 211 -11.20 -0.96 15.39
C VAL A 211 -12.16 -0.02 14.65
N PHE A 212 -13.40 -0.47 14.50
CA PHE A 212 -14.43 0.17 13.70
C PHE A 212 -15.68 0.40 14.53
N ARG A 213 -16.33 1.54 14.30
CA ARG A 213 -17.74 1.73 14.65
C ARG A 213 -18.56 0.99 13.62
N VAL A 214 -19.38 0.06 14.09
CA VAL A 214 -20.20 -0.79 13.23
C VAL A 214 -21.65 -0.38 13.37
N LYS A 215 -22.35 -0.19 12.25
CA LYS A 215 -23.80 -0.06 12.21
C LYS A 215 -24.39 -1.30 11.57
N LEU A 216 -25.15 -2.06 12.32
CA LEU A 216 -25.79 -3.30 11.89
C LEU A 216 -26.99 -3.00 10.98
N GLN A 217 -27.45 -4.00 10.22
CA GLN A 217 -28.60 -3.90 9.33
C GLN A 217 -29.89 -3.45 10.05
N ASN A 218 -30.06 -3.82 11.32
CA ASN A 218 -31.20 -3.42 12.17
C ASN A 218 -31.10 -1.96 12.67
N GLY A 219 -30.02 -1.25 12.34
CA GLY A 219 -29.78 0.14 12.74
C GLY A 219 -28.99 0.32 14.04
N GLU A 220 -28.76 -0.74 14.80
CA GLU A 220 -27.99 -0.69 16.05
C GLU A 220 -26.51 -0.40 15.79
N SER A 221 -25.89 0.33 16.72
CA SER A 221 -24.47 0.66 16.67
C SER A 221 -23.69 -0.19 17.66
N THR A 222 -22.60 -0.77 17.19
CA THR A 222 -21.71 -1.64 17.97
C THR A 222 -20.25 -1.44 17.56
N LEU A 223 -19.36 -2.27 18.09
CA LEU A 223 -17.95 -2.30 17.76
C LEU A 223 -17.61 -3.50 16.87
N GLY A 224 -16.66 -3.33 15.98
CA GLY A 224 -16.04 -4.42 15.25
C GLY A 224 -14.55 -4.18 15.12
N TYR A 225 -13.78 -5.24 14.95
CA TYR A 225 -12.33 -5.16 14.83
C TYR A 225 -11.77 -6.30 14.01
N TYR A 226 -10.53 -6.11 13.53
CA TYR A 226 -9.76 -7.21 12.96
C TYR A 226 -8.99 -7.94 14.07
N GLU A 227 -9.03 -9.27 14.03
CA GLU A 227 -8.20 -10.13 14.88
C GLU A 227 -7.77 -11.32 14.03
N ASN A 228 -6.46 -11.54 13.88
CA ASN A 228 -5.88 -12.64 13.10
C ASN A 228 -6.40 -12.75 11.65
N GLY A 229 -6.73 -11.61 11.01
CA GLY A 229 -7.26 -11.59 9.64
C GLY A 229 -8.77 -11.87 9.53
N ASN A 230 -9.45 -12.12 10.65
CA ASN A 230 -10.89 -12.27 10.73
C ASN A 230 -11.56 -10.92 11.04
N ILE A 231 -12.81 -10.75 10.62
CA ILE A 231 -13.65 -9.64 11.06
C ILE A 231 -14.46 -10.10 12.26
N ILE A 232 -14.30 -9.44 13.39
CA ILE A 232 -15.07 -9.69 14.60
C ILE A 232 -16.07 -8.56 14.77
N ILE A 233 -17.33 -8.91 15.04
CA ILE A 233 -18.40 -7.96 15.36
C ILE A 233 -18.94 -8.31 16.75
N GLU A 234 -19.06 -7.31 17.61
CA GLU A 234 -19.74 -7.45 18.89
C GLU A 234 -21.26 -7.37 18.68
N MET A 235 -21.96 -8.48 18.78
CA MET A 235 -23.40 -8.56 18.58
C MET A 235 -24.13 -8.35 19.92
N PRO A 236 -25.00 -7.34 20.05
CA PRO A 236 -25.73 -7.07 21.28
C PRO A 236 -26.76 -8.18 21.57
N GLN A 237 -26.89 -8.57 22.83
CA GLN A 237 -27.79 -9.67 23.25
C GLN A 237 -29.11 -9.17 23.92
N GLY A 238 -29.38 -7.86 23.88
CA GLY A 238 -30.59 -7.25 24.46
C GLY A 238 -30.61 -7.10 25.99
N ASN A 239 -29.63 -7.67 26.70
CA ASN A 239 -29.45 -7.59 28.16
C ASN A 239 -28.27 -6.69 28.57
N GLY A 240 -27.74 -5.88 27.65
CA GLY A 240 -26.53 -5.08 27.84
C GLY A 240 -25.21 -5.83 27.63
N ASN A 241 -25.24 -7.15 27.41
CA ASN A 241 -24.06 -7.94 27.05
C ASN A 241 -23.88 -8.03 25.53
N TYR A 242 -22.65 -8.37 25.14
CA TYR A 242 -22.25 -8.56 23.75
C TYR A 242 -21.66 -9.96 23.55
N SER A 243 -21.92 -10.53 22.38
CA SER A 243 -21.30 -11.78 21.93
C SER A 243 -20.42 -11.53 20.71
N LYS A 244 -19.36 -12.32 20.52
CA LYS A 244 -18.47 -12.17 19.37
C LYS A 244 -18.98 -13.01 18.21
N GLU A 245 -19.25 -12.38 17.08
CA GLU A 245 -19.36 -13.08 15.80
C GLU A 245 -18.06 -12.95 15.02
N ILE A 246 -17.51 -14.08 14.59
CA ILE A 246 -16.23 -14.17 13.90
C ILE A 246 -16.51 -14.54 12.44
N PHE A 247 -16.12 -13.66 11.53
CA PHE A 247 -16.18 -13.87 10.10
C PHE A 247 -14.77 -14.12 9.58
N THR A 248 -14.52 -15.38 9.20
CA THR A 248 -13.24 -15.84 8.68
C THR A 248 -13.17 -15.61 7.19
N ARG A 249 -12.03 -15.14 6.70
CA ARG A 249 -11.81 -14.96 5.26
C ARG A 249 -11.91 -16.32 4.54
N LYS A 250 -12.74 -16.40 3.50
CA LYS A 250 -12.81 -17.52 2.56
C LYS A 250 -11.94 -17.29 1.35
#